data_AF-F6V6C3-F1
#
_entry.id   AF-F6V6C3-F1
#
_cell.length_a   1.000
_cell.length_b   1.000
_cell.length_c   1.000
_cell.angle_alpha   90.00
_cell.angle_beta   90.00
_cell.angle_gamma   90.00
#
_symmetry.space_group_name_H-M   'P 1'
#
loop_
_entity.id
_entity.type
_entity.pdbx_description
1 polymer ?
#
loop_
_entity_poly.entity_id
_entity_poly.type
_entity_poly.pdbx_seq_one_letter_code
_entity_poly.pdbx_strand_id
1 'polypeptide(L)'
;MEKSIWSDFLPHSSEVDWCENNYATIPIIAEFWNTVSNSIFFIIPPLLIYLFKQYSRQVCSSVNLVWVLLIFVGAGSVYFHSTLSLVGQLIDEIAILWVCLAALATWLPSKYLPSILRSDRRNFQAIIAGVAVVSTCLALVKPELNHGLLFMFGVPGTVLLVLELRR
;
A
#
# COMPACT_ATOMS: atom_id res chain seq x y z
N MET A 1 22.83 13.52 20.01
CA MET A 1 22.72 12.08 20.34
C MET A 1 22.24 11.40 19.07
N GLU A 2 23.09 10.58 18.45
CA GLU A 2 22.80 9.92 17.17
C GLU A 2 21.68 8.89 17.40
N LYS A 3 20.55 9.01 16.68
CA LYS A 3 19.47 8.01 16.72
C LYS A 3 20.02 6.72 16.12
N SER A 4 20.03 5.65 16.91
CA SER A 4 20.37 4.31 16.42
C SER A 4 19.25 3.80 15.52
N ILE A 5 19.56 3.23 14.35
CA ILE A 5 18.54 2.64 13.45
C ILE A 5 17.63 1.62 14.15
N TRP A 6 18.14 0.98 15.21
CA TRP A 6 17.39 0.03 16.02
C TRP A 6 16.26 0.66 16.83
N SER A 7 16.31 1.98 17.11
CA SER A 7 15.23 2.66 17.83
C SER A 7 13.92 2.65 17.05
N ASP A 8 14.00 2.64 15.72
CA ASP A 8 12.83 2.75 14.85
C ASP A 8 12.06 1.42 14.73
N PHE A 9 12.68 0.32 15.16
CA PHE A 9 12.05 -1.00 15.28
C PHE A 9 11.40 -1.22 16.64
N LEU A 10 11.70 -0.38 17.64
CA LEU A 10 11.14 -0.57 18.97
C LEU A 10 9.62 -0.33 18.94
N PRO A 11 8.85 -1.07 19.76
CA PRO A 11 7.44 -0.75 19.94
C PRO A 11 7.25 0.71 20.35
N HIS A 12 6.19 1.35 19.87
CA HIS A 12 5.85 2.76 20.15
C HIS A 12 6.90 3.77 19.69
N SER A 13 7.73 3.41 18.69
CA SER A 13 8.63 4.37 18.03
C SER A 13 7.94 5.22 16.97
N SER A 14 6.74 4.83 16.52
CA SER A 14 5.87 5.63 15.67
C SER A 14 5.34 6.85 16.42
N GLU A 15 5.24 7.99 15.73
CA GLU A 15 4.54 9.17 16.25
C GLU A 15 3.01 9.06 16.08
N VAL A 16 2.56 8.12 15.25
CA VAL A 16 1.15 7.84 14.99
C VAL A 16 0.65 6.76 15.95
N ASP A 17 -0.45 7.07 16.63
CA ASP A 17 -1.22 6.21 17.52
C ASP A 17 -2.70 6.39 17.16
N TRP A 18 -3.47 5.31 17.01
CA TRP A 18 -4.87 5.39 16.59
C TRP A 18 -5.81 5.44 17.79
N CYS A 19 -7.11 5.36 17.53
CA CYS A 19 -8.12 5.49 18.58
C CYS A 19 -8.32 4.24 19.45
N GLU A 20 -7.72 3.10 19.09
CA GLU A 20 -7.82 1.86 19.86
C GLU A 20 -6.91 1.93 21.09
N ASN A 21 -7.41 1.52 22.27
CA ASN A 21 -6.60 1.54 23.48
C ASN A 21 -5.48 0.49 23.42
N ASN A 22 -4.24 0.96 23.62
CA ASN A 22 -3.06 0.12 23.58
C ASN A 22 -3.04 -0.97 24.67
N TYR A 23 -2.74 -2.21 24.26
CA TYR A 23 -2.65 -3.42 25.07
C TYR A 23 -3.91 -3.77 25.88
N ALA A 24 -5.08 -3.25 25.48
CA ALA A 24 -6.33 -3.42 26.22
C ALA A 24 -6.90 -4.85 26.17
N THR A 25 -6.66 -5.58 25.07
CA THR A 25 -7.19 -6.95 24.90
C THR A 25 -6.14 -8.03 25.18
N ILE A 26 -4.93 -7.92 24.60
CA ILE A 26 -3.83 -8.86 24.81
C ILE A 26 -2.54 -8.07 25.09
N PRO A 27 -1.79 -8.36 26.18
CA PRO A 27 -0.61 -7.57 26.59
C PRO A 27 0.59 -7.53 25.63
N ILE A 28 0.55 -8.25 24.52
CA ILE A 28 1.64 -8.31 23.52
C ILE A 28 1.30 -7.60 22.21
N ILE A 29 0.02 -7.26 21.99
CA ILE A 29 -0.44 -6.60 20.77
C ILE A 29 -0.93 -5.21 21.18
N ALA A 30 -0.33 -4.16 20.63
CA ALA A 30 -0.71 -2.78 20.95
C ALA A 30 -2.18 -2.53 20.61
N GLU A 31 -2.57 -2.64 19.34
CA GLU A 31 -3.95 -2.43 18.89
C GLU A 31 -4.54 -3.75 18.37
N PHE A 32 -5.25 -4.48 19.22
CA PHE A 32 -5.70 -5.84 18.95
C PHE A 32 -6.68 -5.93 17.79
N TRP A 33 -7.73 -5.11 17.79
CA TRP A 33 -8.77 -5.15 16.76
C TRP A 33 -8.24 -4.64 15.41
N ASN A 34 -7.40 -3.61 15.41
CA ASN A 34 -6.70 -3.16 14.21
C ASN A 34 -5.76 -4.26 13.67
N THR A 35 -5.04 -4.98 14.52
CA THR A 35 -4.19 -6.10 14.09
C THR A 35 -4.99 -7.26 13.50
N VAL A 36 -6.05 -7.72 14.19
CA VAL A 36 -6.85 -8.87 13.76
C VAL A 36 -7.62 -8.58 12.49
N SER A 37 -8.23 -7.39 12.39
CA SER A 37 -8.96 -6.99 11.19
C SER A 37 -8.08 -6.95 9.94
N ASN A 38 -6.82 -6.50 10.07
CA ASN A 38 -5.85 -6.51 8.96
C ASN A 38 -5.35 -7.91 8.58
N SER A 39 -5.40 -8.89 9.49
CA SER A 39 -5.01 -10.27 9.19
C SER A 39 -5.87 -10.93 8.10
N ILE A 40 -7.06 -10.39 7.81
CA ILE A 40 -7.94 -10.90 6.75
C ILE A 40 -7.31 -10.79 5.35
N PHE A 41 -6.34 -9.88 5.18
CA PHE A 41 -5.59 -9.69 3.93
C PHE A 41 -4.66 -10.86 3.60
N PHE A 42 -4.42 -11.79 4.53
CA PHE A 42 -3.75 -13.06 4.22
C PHE A 42 -4.68 -14.10 3.58
N ILE A 43 -5.99 -13.89 3.66
CA ILE A 43 -7.00 -14.86 3.20
C ILE A 43 -7.72 -14.35 1.95
N ILE A 44 -8.23 -13.12 1.99
CA ILE A 44 -9.08 -12.58 0.91
C ILE A 44 -8.31 -12.48 -0.42
N PRO A 45 -7.14 -11.83 -0.53
CA PRO A 45 -6.46 -11.68 -1.82
C PRO A 45 -6.07 -13.02 -2.46
N PRO A 46 -5.50 -14.03 -1.76
CA PRO A 46 -5.29 -15.37 -2.34
C PRO A 46 -6.58 -16.03 -2.82
N LEU A 47 -7.66 -15.91 -2.06
CA LEU A 47 -8.97 -16.42 -2.46
C LEU A 47 -9.47 -15.72 -3.73
N LEU A 48 -9.34 -14.39 -3.84
CA LEU A 48 -9.76 -13.64 -5.02
C LEU A 48 -8.87 -13.93 -6.24
N ILE A 49 -7.57 -14.16 -6.07
CA ILE A 49 -6.68 -14.65 -7.15
C ILE A 49 -7.20 -15.99 -7.69
N TYR A 50 -7.61 -16.90 -6.80
CA TYR A 50 -8.16 -18.19 -7.20
C TYR A 50 -9.51 -18.06 -7.90
N LEU A 51 -10.46 -17.34 -7.30
CA LEU A 51 -11.83 -17.17 -7.81
C LEU A 51 -11.85 -16.39 -9.14
N PHE A 52 -11.02 -15.37 -9.29
CA PHE A 52 -10.95 -14.53 -10.50
C PHE A 52 -9.85 -14.93 -11.50
N LYS A 53 -9.34 -16.16 -11.40
CA LYS A 53 -8.30 -16.69 -12.29
C LYS A 53 -8.65 -16.57 -13.77
N GLN A 54 -9.91 -16.77 -14.14
CA GLN A 54 -10.35 -16.64 -15.54
C GLN A 54 -10.29 -15.18 -16.03
N TYR A 55 -10.77 -14.24 -15.20
CA TYR A 55 -10.67 -12.81 -15.50
C TYR A 55 -9.22 -12.38 -15.68
N SER A 56 -8.34 -12.80 -14.78
CA SER A 56 -6.91 -12.50 -14.86
C SER A 56 -6.28 -13.00 -16.18
N ARG A 57 -6.67 -14.19 -16.66
CA ARG A 57 -6.14 -14.77 -17.90
C ARG A 57 -6.67 -14.10 -19.16
N GLN A 58 -7.93 -13.67 -19.16
CA GLN A 58 -8.63 -13.21 -20.36
C GLN A 58 -8.63 -11.68 -20.50
N VAL A 59 -8.56 -10.94 -19.39
CA VAL A 59 -8.71 -9.48 -19.37
C VAL A 59 -7.40 -8.81 -19.00
N CYS A 60 -6.87 -9.09 -17.80
CA CYS A 60 -5.72 -8.37 -17.28
C CYS A 60 -4.98 -9.18 -16.22
N SER A 61 -3.79 -9.71 -16.54
CA SER A 61 -3.02 -10.52 -15.60
C SER A 61 -2.41 -9.69 -14.46
N SER A 62 -2.18 -8.39 -14.67
CA SER A 62 -1.62 -7.49 -13.66
C SER A 62 -2.55 -7.23 -12.48
N VAL A 63 -3.83 -7.61 -12.55
CA VAL A 63 -4.72 -7.62 -11.37
C VAL A 63 -4.17 -8.51 -10.24
N ASN A 64 -3.48 -9.61 -10.57
CA ASN A 64 -2.89 -10.49 -9.56
C ASN A 64 -1.76 -9.80 -8.81
N LEU A 65 -1.03 -8.88 -9.44
CA LEU A 65 -0.01 -8.09 -8.76
C LEU A 65 -0.66 -7.23 -7.66
N VAL A 66 -1.81 -6.60 -7.95
CA VAL A 66 -2.55 -5.82 -6.96
C VAL A 66 -3.00 -6.70 -5.80
N TRP A 67 -3.53 -7.90 -6.07
CA TRP A 67 -3.90 -8.84 -5.01
C TRP A 67 -2.70 -9.28 -4.15
N VAL A 68 -1.55 -9.55 -4.77
CA VAL A 68 -0.32 -9.90 -4.03
C VAL A 68 0.15 -8.72 -3.18
N LEU A 69 0.14 -7.50 -3.71
CA LEU A 69 0.52 -6.29 -2.98
C LEU A 69 -0.40 -6.04 -1.77
N LEU A 70 -1.69 -6.36 -1.88
CA LEU A 70 -2.62 -6.28 -0.74
C LEU A 70 -2.26 -7.24 0.40
N ILE A 71 -1.62 -8.38 0.12
CA ILE A 71 -1.09 -9.26 1.18
C ILE A 71 0.04 -8.56 1.94
N PHE A 72 0.91 -7.84 1.23
CA PHE A 72 1.98 -7.05 1.84
C PHE A 72 1.43 -5.86 2.65
N VAL A 73 0.35 -5.22 2.19
CA VAL A 73 -0.39 -4.24 3.00
C VAL A 73 -0.82 -4.89 4.31
N GLY A 74 -1.55 -6.01 4.24
CA GLY A 74 -1.96 -6.74 5.44
C GLY A 74 -0.82 -7.08 6.39
N ALA A 75 0.32 -7.54 5.86
CA ALA A 75 1.50 -7.83 6.67
C ALA A 75 2.09 -6.58 7.33
N GLY A 76 2.19 -5.47 6.59
CA GLY A 76 2.62 -4.18 7.09
C GLY A 76 1.70 -3.67 8.19
N SER A 77 0.39 -3.62 7.93
CA SER A 77 -0.60 -3.13 8.89
C SER A 77 -0.67 -4.00 10.14
N VAL A 78 -0.59 -5.34 10.01
CA VAL A 78 -0.50 -6.26 11.18
C VAL A 78 0.74 -5.98 12.01
N TYR A 79 1.91 -5.79 11.38
CA TYR A 79 3.14 -5.50 12.10
C TYR A 79 3.10 -4.11 12.74
N PHE A 80 2.58 -3.11 12.04
CA PHE A 80 2.39 -1.76 12.56
C PHE A 80 1.45 -1.75 13.76
N HIS A 81 0.21 -2.22 13.62
CA HIS A 81 -0.78 -2.17 14.70
C HIS A 81 -0.44 -3.08 15.89
N SER A 82 0.35 -4.13 15.70
CA SER A 82 0.83 -4.95 16.82
C SER A 82 1.95 -4.30 17.64
N THR A 83 2.73 -3.40 17.03
CA THR A 83 3.95 -2.83 17.65
C THR A 83 3.92 -1.32 17.86
N LEU A 84 3.16 -0.58 17.04
CA LEU A 84 3.28 0.86 16.82
C LEU A 84 4.72 1.31 16.58
N SER A 85 5.48 0.54 15.80
CA SER A 85 6.85 0.90 15.41
C SER A 85 6.89 1.79 14.17
N LEU A 86 7.87 2.69 14.07
CA LEU A 86 8.07 3.54 12.90
C LEU A 86 8.36 2.70 11.65
N VAL A 87 9.15 1.64 11.79
CA VAL A 87 9.40 0.71 10.67
C VAL A 87 8.10 0.01 10.24
N GLY A 88 7.26 -0.41 11.18
CA GLY A 88 5.94 -0.95 10.86
C GLY A 88 5.09 0.04 10.08
N GLN A 89 5.03 1.29 10.54
CA GLN A 89 4.32 2.38 9.86
C GLN A 89 4.81 2.56 8.41
N LEU A 90 6.12 2.62 8.22
CA LEU A 90 6.72 2.78 6.89
C LEU A 90 6.39 1.61 5.97
N ILE A 91 6.50 0.37 6.45
CA ILE A 91 6.18 -0.83 5.65
C ILE A 91 4.71 -0.79 5.22
N ASP A 92 3.80 -0.47 6.14
CA ASP A 92 2.37 -0.38 5.87
C ASP A 92 2.05 0.69 4.81
N GLU A 93 2.44 1.94 5.06
CA GLU A 93 2.19 3.06 4.17
C GLU A 93 2.86 2.89 2.79
N ILE A 94 4.09 2.36 2.71
CA ILE A 94 4.77 2.07 1.44
C ILE A 94 4.03 0.98 0.68
N ALA A 95 3.58 -0.10 1.34
CA ALA A 95 2.82 -1.15 0.68
C ALA A 95 1.52 -0.60 0.07
N ILE A 96 0.80 0.29 0.78
CA ILE A 96 -0.40 0.94 0.26
C ILE A 96 -0.05 1.82 -0.96
N LEU A 97 1.03 2.61 -0.89
CA LEU A 97 1.48 3.42 -2.03
C LEU A 97 1.76 2.56 -3.26
N TRP A 98 2.40 1.41 -3.10
CA TRP A 98 2.64 0.45 -4.18
C TRP A 98 1.33 -0.09 -4.76
N VAL A 99 0.33 -0.39 -3.93
CA VAL A 99 -1.02 -0.76 -4.41
C VAL A 99 -1.64 0.37 -5.24
N CYS A 100 -1.62 1.60 -4.75
CA CYS A 100 -2.17 2.76 -5.47
C CYS A 100 -1.49 2.96 -6.82
N LEU A 101 -0.15 2.90 -6.86
CA LEU A 101 0.63 3.07 -8.09
C LEU A 101 0.42 1.89 -9.06
N ALA A 102 0.38 0.64 -8.58
CA ALA A 102 0.09 -0.52 -9.42
C ALA A 102 -1.34 -0.48 -10.00
N ALA A 103 -2.30 0.00 -9.22
CA ALA A 103 -3.67 0.23 -9.65
C ALA A 103 -3.74 1.31 -10.73
N LEU A 104 -3.06 2.45 -10.55
CA LEU A 104 -2.95 3.49 -11.57
C LEU A 104 -2.27 2.96 -12.84
N ALA A 105 -1.15 2.26 -12.71
CA ALA A 105 -0.42 1.65 -13.82
C ALA A 105 -1.26 0.62 -14.60
N THR A 106 -2.20 -0.03 -13.92
CA THR A 106 -3.05 -1.09 -14.50
C THR A 106 -4.35 -0.56 -15.07
N TRP A 107 -5.03 0.37 -14.40
CA TRP A 107 -6.39 0.79 -14.73
C TRP A 107 -6.56 2.24 -15.18
N LEU A 108 -5.53 3.09 -15.14
CA LEU A 108 -5.64 4.46 -15.65
C LEU A 108 -6.06 4.44 -17.14
N PRO A 109 -7.21 5.02 -17.54
CA PRO A 109 -7.66 4.99 -18.93
C PRO A 109 -6.71 5.74 -19.87
N SER A 110 -6.44 5.19 -21.07
CA SER A 110 -5.47 5.77 -22.02
C SER A 110 -5.80 7.20 -22.46
N LYS A 111 -7.06 7.64 -22.36
CA LYS A 111 -7.46 9.03 -22.65
C LYS A 111 -6.79 10.06 -21.74
N TYR A 112 -6.45 9.68 -20.50
CA TYR A 112 -5.76 10.55 -19.54
C TYR A 112 -4.24 10.44 -19.63
N LEU A 113 -3.70 9.51 -20.43
CA LEU A 113 -2.25 9.41 -20.64
C LEU A 113 -1.76 10.51 -21.60
N PRO A 114 -0.52 11.02 -21.40
CA PRO A 114 0.16 11.86 -22.38
C PRO A 114 0.21 11.17 -23.74
N SER A 115 0.08 11.93 -24.83
CA SER A 115 0.01 11.39 -26.21
C SER A 115 1.11 10.39 -26.53
N ILE A 116 2.32 10.62 -26.02
CA ILE A 116 3.51 9.78 -26.19
C ILE A 116 3.34 8.38 -25.54
N LEU A 117 2.60 8.29 -24.43
CA LEU A 117 2.43 7.05 -23.65
C LEU A 117 1.10 6.33 -23.93
N ARG A 118 0.19 6.93 -24.71
CA ARG A 118 -1.15 6.35 -24.96
C ARG A 118 -1.11 4.97 -25.61
N SER A 119 -0.16 4.77 -26.51
CA SER A 119 -0.01 3.51 -27.27
C SER A 119 0.93 2.51 -26.60
N ASP A 120 1.61 2.90 -25.51
CA ASP A 120 2.64 2.09 -24.87
C ASP A 120 2.40 1.94 -23.36
N ARG A 121 1.49 1.03 -23.03
CA ARG A 121 1.13 0.73 -21.64
C ARG A 121 2.30 0.15 -20.85
N ARG A 122 3.21 -0.58 -21.49
CA ARG A 122 4.35 -1.21 -20.82
C ARG A 122 5.35 -0.16 -20.34
N ASN A 123 5.66 0.81 -21.19
CA ASN A 123 6.51 1.93 -20.79
C ASN A 123 5.86 2.78 -19.70
N PHE A 124 4.55 3.02 -19.76
CA PHE A 124 3.83 3.68 -18.66
C PHE A 124 3.95 2.89 -17.35
N GLN A 125 3.75 1.57 -17.38
CA GLN A 125 3.92 0.71 -16.20
C GLN A 125 5.35 0.75 -15.65
N ALA A 126 6.37 0.74 -16.51
CA ALA A 126 7.77 0.83 -16.10
C ALA A 126 8.08 2.19 -15.43
N ILE A 127 7.55 3.29 -15.98
CA ILE A 127 7.69 4.62 -15.38
C ILE A 127 7.05 4.65 -13.98
N ILE A 128 5.83 4.15 -13.83
CA ILE A 128 5.13 4.13 -12.54
C ILE A 128 5.85 3.22 -11.53
N ALA A 129 6.40 2.09 -11.97
CA ALA A 129 7.23 1.24 -11.11
C ALA A 129 8.50 1.98 -10.65
N GLY A 130 9.14 2.75 -11.55
CA GLY A 130 10.26 3.64 -11.20
C GLY A 130 9.87 4.70 -10.16
N VAL A 131 8.70 5.33 -10.31
CA VAL A 131 8.15 6.28 -9.32
C VAL A 131 7.93 5.60 -7.96
N ALA A 132 7.42 4.37 -7.94
CA ALA A 132 7.23 3.61 -6.70
C ALA A 132 8.57 3.36 -5.99
N VAL A 133 9.59 2.90 -6.72
CA VAL A 133 10.94 2.67 -6.18
C VAL A 133 11.56 3.95 -5.64
N VAL A 134 11.52 5.04 -6.41
CA VAL A 134 12.03 6.35 -5.96
C VAL A 134 11.29 6.83 -4.72
N SER A 135 9.96 6.68 -4.69
CA SER A 135 9.15 7.06 -3.52
C SER A 135 9.52 6.25 -2.28
N THR A 136 9.75 4.94 -2.43
CA THR A 136 10.27 4.07 -1.35
C THR A 136 11.64 4.54 -0.87
N CYS A 137 12.59 4.82 -1.77
CA CYS A 137 13.90 5.35 -1.37
C CYS A 137 13.78 6.68 -0.62
N LEU A 138 12.90 7.58 -1.07
CA LEU A 138 12.64 8.86 -0.40
C LEU A 138 12.04 8.65 1.00
N ALA A 139 11.10 7.71 1.14
CA ALA A 139 10.50 7.36 2.44
C ALA A 139 11.54 6.82 3.44
N LEU A 140 12.57 6.10 2.97
CA LEU A 140 13.66 5.62 3.83
C LEU A 140 14.62 6.73 4.26
N VAL A 141 14.79 7.79 3.45
CA VAL A 141 15.64 8.94 3.79
C VAL A 141 14.90 9.96 4.66
N LYS A 142 13.63 10.19 4.34
CA LYS A 142 12.77 11.19 4.97
C LYS A 142 11.36 10.62 5.18
N PRO A 143 11.13 9.88 6.28
CA PRO A 143 9.87 9.19 6.58
C PRO A 143 8.63 10.07 6.45
N GLU A 144 8.69 11.34 6.83
CA GLU A 144 7.55 12.26 6.73
C GLU A 144 7.08 12.53 5.29
N LEU A 145 7.87 12.21 4.26
CA LEU A 145 7.41 12.35 2.88
C LEU A 145 6.44 11.25 2.47
N ASN A 146 6.46 10.11 3.16
CA ASN A 146 5.75 8.90 2.74
C ASN A 146 4.23 9.11 2.72
N HIS A 147 3.66 9.62 3.81
CA HIS A 147 2.23 9.94 3.88
C HIS A 147 1.84 11.05 2.87
N GLY A 148 2.73 12.03 2.63
CA GLY A 148 2.50 13.07 1.63
C GLY A 148 2.37 12.51 0.21
N LEU A 149 3.27 11.58 -0.17
CA LEU A 149 3.21 10.88 -1.46
C LEU A 149 1.98 9.97 -1.53
N LEU A 150 1.65 9.28 -0.44
CA LEU A 150 0.47 8.43 -0.36
C LEU A 150 -0.80 9.22 -0.66
N PHE A 151 -1.01 10.38 -0.03
CA PHE A 151 -2.17 11.23 -0.30
C PHE A 151 -2.14 11.82 -1.72
N MET A 152 -0.96 12.21 -2.22
CA MET A 152 -0.80 12.75 -3.57
C MET A 152 -1.25 11.77 -4.66
N PHE A 153 -1.00 10.47 -4.51
CA PHE A 153 -1.43 9.47 -5.50
C PHE A 153 -2.75 8.80 -5.16
N GLY A 154 -3.00 8.52 -3.89
CA GLY A 154 -4.17 7.79 -3.40
C GLY A 154 -5.48 8.57 -3.60
N VAL A 155 -5.52 9.86 -3.20
CA VAL A 155 -6.76 10.66 -3.30
C VAL A 155 -7.19 10.87 -4.76
N PRO A 156 -6.33 11.37 -5.67
CA PRO A 156 -6.72 11.53 -7.07
C PRO A 156 -7.03 10.20 -7.75
N GLY A 157 -6.30 9.13 -7.41
CA GLY A 157 -6.55 7.79 -7.94
C GLY A 157 -7.94 7.26 -7.57
N THR A 158 -8.33 7.39 -6.31
CA THR A 158 -9.67 6.99 -5.84
C THR A 158 -10.77 7.86 -6.45
N VAL A 159 -10.57 9.18 -6.53
CA VAL A 159 -11.52 10.09 -7.18
C VAL A 159 -11.74 9.68 -8.64
N LEU A 160 -10.65 9.42 -9.37
CA LEU A 160 -10.74 8.98 -10.77
C LEU A 160 -11.48 7.64 -10.89
N LEU A 161 -11.19 6.68 -10.02
CA LEU A 161 -11.88 5.38 -9.99
C LEU A 161 -13.38 5.58 -9.79
N VAL A 162 -13.79 6.39 -8.81
CA VAL A 162 -15.21 6.70 -8.56
C VAL A 162 -15.87 7.37 -9.76
N LEU A 163 -15.16 8.29 -10.43
CA LEU A 163 -15.68 8.96 -11.63
C LEU A 163 -15.85 8.00 -12.82
N GLU A 164 -14.94 7.04 -13.02
CA GLU A 164 -15.10 6.04 -14.08
C GLU A 164 -16.15 4.98 -13.74
N LEU A 165 -16.34 4.62 -12.45
CA LEU A 165 -17.41 3.71 -12.03
C LEU A 165 -18.81 4.31 -12.14
N ARG A 166 -18.93 5.64 -12.17
CA ARG A 166 -20.21 6.36 -12.33
C ARG A 166 -20.59 6.65 -13.77
N ARG A 167 -19.72 6.32 -14.73
CA ARG A 167 -19.99 6.46 -16.16
C ARG A 167 -20.69 5.23 -16.71
#